data_AF-A0A976FPZ3-F1
#
_entry.id   AF-A0A976FPZ3-F1
#
_cell.length_a   1.000
_cell.length_b   1.000
_cell.length_c   1.000
_cell.angle_alpha   90.00
_cell.angle_beta   90.00
_cell.angle_gamma   90.00
#
_symmetry.space_group_name_H-M   'P 1'
#
loop_
_entity.id
_entity.type
_entity.pdbx_description
1 polymer ?
#
loop_
_entity_poly.entity_id
_entity_poly.type
_entity_poly.pdbx_seq_one_letter_code
_entity_poly.pdbx_strand_id
1 'polypeptide(L)'
;MARGQAGGAQSSSYKEMKLFLRNRMWRDYLCALVSVGVIVVALFGSAFLQFSTSPDHVYRIEVTDSVLMKRVFHSGEPWVVLCLSPDELLPEVFDKASSRLAGKSFAGVLDCKQKLPTSGKSVLKRYSIRSSVSPTVFTVANGKKPKQVYLDYLQSAIALAKHVTERNKPSMQQVQTSAQLEKRCLSKSNCMLFLRGHRFKRQEKLWIDKLMDKHRLMTFAWLDSTSLRLSLESMLPNAQNDKHRIVFFQRQHDLGQSKKVLAAKAFRGHVFDETSVRKFLVQCAQEKDFTPLKKAVKISRLEKVRQSSQPGHHREYRHANGRHHHGNAERDQEKELKDNDAYYFSQHKSQDHDVEDSSSFDDA
;
A
#
# COMPACT_ATOMS: atom_id res chain seq x y z
N MET A 1 89.22 70.23 16.87
CA MET A 1 87.86 69.93 16.35
C MET A 1 87.91 68.63 15.55
N ALA A 2 86.78 67.90 15.50
CA ALA A 2 86.50 66.65 14.77
C ALA A 2 87.17 65.37 15.33
N ARG A 3 86.52 64.63 16.24
CA ARG A 3 85.50 63.56 16.06
C ARG A 3 85.97 62.39 15.17
N GLY A 4 86.29 61.29 15.84
CA GLY A 4 86.59 59.98 15.24
C GLY A 4 85.34 59.25 14.75
N GLN A 5 85.55 58.45 13.71
CA GLN A 5 84.57 57.60 13.05
C GLN A 5 85.02 56.14 13.28
N ALA A 6 84.35 55.44 14.19
CA ALA A 6 84.56 54.01 14.43
C ALA A 6 83.53 53.22 13.62
N GLY A 7 84.01 52.31 12.79
CA GLY A 7 83.20 51.36 12.04
C GLY A 7 82.57 50.28 12.91
N GLY A 8 81.50 49.68 12.41
CA GLY A 8 80.89 48.50 13.02
C GLY A 8 79.68 47.99 12.25
N ALA A 9 79.67 46.66 12.06
CA ALA A 9 78.53 45.78 11.75
C ALA A 9 78.03 45.66 10.29
N GLN A 10 78.63 44.71 9.55
CA GLN A 10 78.08 44.12 8.31
C GLN A 10 77.74 42.61 8.47
N SER A 11 77.33 42.12 9.66
CA SER A 11 77.08 40.68 9.88
C SER A 11 75.61 40.26 10.15
N SER A 12 74.63 41.16 10.10
CA SER A 12 73.22 40.83 10.42
C SER A 12 72.35 40.37 9.23
N SER A 13 72.71 40.72 7.99
CA SER A 13 71.79 40.59 6.84
C SER A 13 71.47 39.14 6.42
N TYR A 14 72.38 38.19 6.65
CA TYR A 14 72.17 36.80 6.21
C TYR A 14 71.22 36.00 7.13
N LYS A 15 71.16 36.35 8.43
CA LYS A 15 70.25 35.70 9.38
C LYS A 15 68.80 36.17 9.19
N GLU A 16 68.59 37.45 8.88
CA GLU A 16 67.26 37.98 8.59
C GLU A 16 66.67 37.41 7.30
N MET A 17 67.47 37.28 6.23
CA MET A 17 66.98 36.70 4.97
C MET A 17 66.59 35.22 5.12
N LYS A 18 67.30 34.46 5.98
CA LYS A 18 66.99 33.05 6.26
C LYS A 18 65.71 32.87 7.08
N LEU A 19 65.43 33.79 8.01
CA LEU A 19 64.17 33.84 8.78
C LEU A 19 62.98 34.24 7.90
N PHE A 20 63.20 35.17 6.97
CA PHE A 20 62.15 35.63 6.05
C PHE A 20 61.74 34.54 5.05
N LEU A 21 62.72 33.83 4.46
CA LEU A 21 62.45 32.70 3.56
C LEU A 21 61.74 31.54 4.26
N ARG A 22 62.07 31.27 5.53
CA ARG A 22 61.46 30.21 6.33
C ARG A 22 60.00 30.53 6.71
N ASN A 23 59.67 31.79 7.02
CA ASN A 23 58.28 32.18 7.30
C ASN A 23 57.41 32.24 6.05
N ARG A 24 57.97 32.63 4.90
CA ARG A 24 57.21 32.72 3.64
C ARG A 24 56.92 31.35 3.05
N MET A 25 57.90 30.45 2.98
CA MET A 25 57.66 29.06 2.53
C MET A 25 56.63 28.34 3.41
N TRP A 26 56.61 28.59 4.71
CA TRP A 26 55.67 27.93 5.61
C TRP A 26 54.21 28.36 5.36
N ARG A 27 53.97 29.63 4.98
CA ARG A 27 52.64 30.10 4.57
C ARG A 27 52.14 29.45 3.29
N ASP A 28 52.99 29.34 2.28
CA ASP A 28 52.61 28.73 1.00
C ASP A 28 52.31 27.22 1.18
N TYR A 29 53.11 26.52 2.00
CA TYR A 29 52.82 25.14 2.40
C TYR A 29 51.54 25.00 3.24
N LEU A 30 51.26 25.95 4.15
CA LEU A 30 50.02 25.93 4.92
C LEU A 30 48.79 26.14 4.02
N CYS A 31 48.86 27.09 3.09
CA CYS A 31 47.80 27.33 2.12
C CYS A 31 47.56 26.10 1.24
N ALA A 32 48.63 25.45 0.75
CA ALA A 32 48.53 24.21 0.00
C ALA A 32 47.86 23.09 0.82
N LEU A 33 48.30 22.87 2.07
CA LEU A 33 47.72 21.84 2.95
C LEU A 33 46.25 22.11 3.28
N VAL A 34 45.87 23.37 3.53
CA VAL A 34 44.47 23.74 3.77
C VAL A 34 43.63 23.50 2.52
N SER A 35 44.13 23.87 1.33
CA SER A 35 43.40 23.65 0.07
C SER A 35 43.20 22.16 -0.24
N VAL A 36 44.22 21.32 -0.01
CA VAL A 36 44.10 19.86 -0.13
C VAL A 36 43.10 19.31 0.90
N GLY A 37 43.16 19.79 2.15
CA GLY A 37 42.21 19.40 3.20
C GLY A 37 40.76 19.70 2.85
N VAL A 38 40.48 20.90 2.30
CA VAL A 38 39.13 21.29 1.85
C VAL A 38 38.65 20.39 0.71
N ILE A 39 39.50 20.06 -0.26
CA ILE A 39 39.14 19.17 -1.38
C ILE A 39 38.80 17.76 -0.86
N VAL A 40 39.60 17.22 0.06
CA VAL A 40 39.36 15.89 0.66
C VAL A 40 38.04 15.88 1.43
N VAL A 41 37.77 16.88 2.27
CA VAL A 41 36.50 16.98 3.00
C VAL A 41 35.31 17.15 2.05
N ALA A 42 35.45 17.91 0.97
CA ALA A 42 34.40 18.06 -0.02
C ALA A 42 34.08 16.74 -0.75
N LEU A 43 35.11 15.99 -1.17
CA LEU A 43 34.94 14.70 -1.86
C LEU A 43 34.36 13.62 -0.93
N PHE A 44 34.85 13.52 0.30
CA PHE A 44 34.29 12.59 1.30
C PHE A 44 32.88 13.00 1.71
N GLY A 45 32.63 14.30 1.90
CA GLY A 45 31.31 14.84 2.20
C GLY A 45 30.31 14.56 1.07
N SER A 46 30.70 14.74 -0.19
CA SER A 46 29.83 14.43 -1.33
C SER A 46 29.58 12.93 -1.49
N ALA A 47 30.60 12.08 -1.30
CA ALA A 47 30.44 10.64 -1.37
C ALA A 47 29.58 10.10 -0.21
N PHE A 48 29.77 10.62 1.00
CA PHE A 48 28.97 10.27 2.17
C PHE A 48 27.52 10.75 2.02
N LEU A 49 27.29 11.95 1.49
CA LEU A 49 25.95 12.42 1.16
C LEU A 49 25.34 11.57 0.06
N GLN A 50 26.04 11.23 -1.02
CA GLN A 50 25.52 10.35 -2.07
C GLN A 50 25.19 8.95 -1.54
N PHE A 51 26.01 8.37 -0.67
CA PHE A 51 25.76 7.04 -0.08
C PHE A 51 24.66 7.07 0.99
N SER A 52 24.57 8.15 1.77
CA SER A 52 23.52 8.31 2.78
C SER A 52 22.17 8.72 2.19
N THR A 53 22.20 9.36 1.02
CA THR A 53 20.99 9.80 0.30
C THR A 53 20.62 8.91 -0.86
N SER A 54 21.47 7.95 -1.27
CA SER A 54 21.05 6.90 -2.18
C SER A 54 20.05 6.04 -1.43
N PRO A 55 18.75 6.13 -1.75
CA PRO A 55 17.81 5.21 -1.15
C PRO A 55 18.23 3.83 -1.64
N ASP A 56 18.85 3.02 -0.78
CA ASP A 56 19.00 1.61 -1.07
C ASP A 56 17.60 1.09 -1.36
N HIS A 57 17.32 0.86 -2.64
CA HIS A 57 15.99 0.51 -3.11
C HIS A 57 15.60 -0.90 -2.64
N VAL A 58 16.57 -1.65 -2.10
CA VAL A 58 16.47 -3.02 -1.64
C VAL A 58 16.91 -3.11 -0.18
N TYR A 59 15.99 -3.45 0.70
CA TYR A 59 16.25 -3.68 2.12
C TYR A 59 16.70 -5.12 2.36
N ARG A 60 17.84 -5.33 3.01
CA ARG A 60 18.22 -6.67 3.50
C ARG A 60 17.49 -6.96 4.80
N ILE A 61 16.60 -7.95 4.79
CA ILE A 61 15.72 -8.30 5.90
C ILE A 61 16.34 -9.50 6.63
N GLU A 62 16.75 -9.27 7.88
CA GLU A 62 17.22 -10.33 8.76
C GLU A 62 16.06 -10.94 9.55
N VAL A 63 16.03 -12.27 9.66
CA VAL A 63 14.97 -12.99 10.40
C VAL A 63 15.01 -12.70 11.91
N THR A 64 16.17 -12.32 12.43
CA THR A 64 16.41 -11.89 13.82
C THR A 64 15.81 -10.52 14.12
N ASP A 65 15.65 -9.66 13.12
CA ASP A 65 15.04 -8.34 13.28
C ASP A 65 13.52 -8.46 13.35
N SER A 66 13.01 -8.60 14.58
CA SER A 66 11.58 -8.67 14.85
C SER A 66 10.81 -7.43 14.41
N VAL A 67 11.44 -6.25 14.38
CA VAL A 67 10.80 -4.99 14.01
C VAL A 67 10.58 -4.95 12.50
N LEU A 68 11.62 -5.24 11.72
CA LEU A 68 11.52 -5.27 10.26
C LEU A 68 10.64 -6.43 9.79
N MET A 69 10.72 -7.60 10.42
CA MET A 69 9.81 -8.72 10.12
C MET A 69 8.35 -8.38 10.42
N LYS A 70 8.07 -7.68 11.53
CA LYS A 70 6.71 -7.19 11.82
C LYS A 70 6.28 -6.15 10.80
N ARG A 71 7.20 -5.26 10.37
CA ARG A 71 6.93 -4.28 9.33
C ARG A 71 6.57 -4.96 8.00
N VAL A 72 7.39 -5.88 7.52
CA VAL A 72 7.17 -6.57 6.23
C VAL A 72 5.88 -7.38 6.22
N PHE A 73 5.63 -8.19 7.25
CA PHE A 73 4.52 -9.16 7.24
C PHE A 73 3.22 -8.66 7.89
N HIS A 74 3.27 -7.63 8.73
CA HIS A 74 2.12 -7.22 9.56
C HIS A 74 1.77 -5.73 9.52
N SER A 75 2.59 -4.85 8.92
CA SER A 75 2.25 -3.41 8.84
C SER A 75 1.14 -3.12 7.82
N GLY A 76 1.01 -3.98 6.81
CA GLY A 76 0.15 -3.74 5.66
C GLY A 76 0.77 -2.87 4.57
N GLU A 77 1.97 -2.33 4.80
CA GLU A 77 2.76 -1.67 3.75
C GLU A 77 2.98 -2.62 2.56
N PRO A 78 3.10 -2.08 1.34
CA PRO A 78 3.34 -2.90 0.15
C PRO A 78 4.82 -3.27 0.03
N TRP A 79 5.11 -4.55 0.15
CA TRP A 79 6.44 -5.14 0.01
C TRP A 79 6.50 -6.10 -1.18
N VAL A 80 7.62 -6.10 -1.88
CA VAL A 80 8.08 -7.20 -2.74
C VAL A 80 9.35 -7.77 -2.11
N VAL A 81 9.39 -9.09 -1.91
CA VAL A 81 10.49 -9.74 -1.22
C VAL A 81 11.05 -10.82 -2.12
N LEU A 82 12.35 -10.76 -2.36
CA LEU A 82 13.14 -11.80 -3.01
C LEU A 82 13.69 -12.74 -1.93
N CYS A 83 13.48 -14.04 -2.10
CA CYS A 83 14.19 -15.04 -1.35
C CYS A 83 15.59 -15.21 -1.94
N LEU A 84 16.62 -14.85 -1.17
CA LEU A 84 18.02 -14.95 -1.57
C LEU A 84 18.86 -15.41 -0.39
N SER A 85 19.75 -16.37 -0.62
CA SER A 85 20.74 -16.77 0.39
C SER A 85 21.79 -15.65 0.56
N PRO A 86 22.47 -15.53 1.70
CA PRO A 86 23.41 -14.43 1.94
C PRO A 86 24.61 -14.39 0.97
N ASP A 87 24.96 -15.53 0.38
CA ASP A 87 26.08 -15.72 -0.55
C ASP A 87 25.67 -15.58 -2.03
N GLU A 88 24.38 -15.46 -2.31
CA GLU A 88 23.86 -15.37 -3.67
C GLU A 88 23.83 -13.91 -4.17
N LEU A 89 24.11 -13.70 -5.45
CA LEU A 89 24.08 -12.38 -6.07
C LEU A 89 22.65 -11.93 -6.37
N LEU A 90 22.40 -10.63 -6.19
CA LEU A 90 21.10 -10.03 -6.48
C LEU A 90 20.80 -10.09 -7.99
N PRO A 91 19.68 -10.71 -8.42
CA PRO A 91 19.31 -10.75 -9.83
C PRO A 91 19.04 -9.34 -10.38
N GLU A 92 19.65 -9.01 -11.52
CA GLU A 92 19.53 -7.70 -12.17
C GLU A 92 18.08 -7.27 -12.44
N VAL A 93 17.21 -8.23 -12.77
CA VAL A 93 15.78 -7.98 -12.98
C VAL A 93 15.11 -7.43 -11.72
N PHE A 94 15.46 -7.98 -10.56
CA PHE A 94 14.89 -7.55 -9.28
C PHE A 94 15.45 -6.19 -8.87
N ASP A 95 16.76 -5.99 -9.04
CA ASP A 95 17.42 -4.71 -8.77
C ASP A 95 16.80 -3.57 -9.59
N LYS A 96 16.68 -3.74 -10.92
CA LYS A 96 16.01 -2.78 -11.80
C LYS A 96 14.52 -2.59 -11.46
N ALA A 97 13.84 -3.63 -11.00
CA ALA A 97 12.45 -3.52 -10.57
C ALA A 97 12.31 -2.72 -9.27
N SER A 98 13.25 -2.87 -8.33
CA SER A 98 13.26 -2.13 -7.06
C SER A 98 13.29 -0.61 -7.28
N SER A 99 14.15 -0.16 -8.20
CA SER A 99 14.24 1.25 -8.61
C SER A 99 12.92 1.76 -9.18
N ARG A 100 12.21 0.94 -9.97
CA ARG A 100 10.90 1.29 -10.55
C ARG A 100 9.76 1.29 -9.53
N LEU A 101 9.94 0.57 -8.43
CA LEU A 101 8.98 0.46 -7.34
C LEU A 101 9.17 1.53 -6.27
N ALA A 102 10.24 2.33 -6.34
CA ALA A 102 10.50 3.43 -5.43
C ALA A 102 9.26 4.33 -5.27
N GLY A 103 8.84 4.57 -4.03
CA GLY A 103 7.64 5.33 -3.67
C GLY A 103 6.30 4.60 -3.85
N LYS A 104 6.28 3.40 -4.45
CA LYS A 104 5.06 2.58 -4.66
C LYS A 104 5.06 1.30 -3.83
N SER A 105 6.22 0.66 -3.67
CA SER A 105 6.41 -0.56 -2.88
C SER A 105 7.85 -0.63 -2.40
N PHE A 106 8.04 -1.16 -1.20
CA PHE A 106 9.36 -1.47 -0.68
C PHE A 106 9.86 -2.76 -1.32
N ALA A 107 11.13 -2.81 -1.74
CA ALA A 107 11.75 -4.06 -2.16
C ALA A 107 12.66 -4.56 -1.05
N GLY A 108 12.65 -5.87 -0.80
CA GLY A 108 13.49 -6.47 0.22
C GLY A 108 14.05 -7.82 -0.20
N VAL A 109 15.11 -8.23 0.46
CA VAL A 109 15.76 -9.53 0.30
C VAL A 109 15.75 -10.23 1.64
N LEU A 110 15.33 -11.49 1.67
CA LEU A 110 15.18 -12.28 2.89
C LEU A 110 15.71 -13.69 2.67
N ASP A 111 16.45 -14.25 3.63
CA ASP A 111 16.72 -15.68 3.64
C ASP A 111 15.43 -16.43 4.05
N CYS A 112 14.70 -16.91 3.04
CA CYS A 112 13.44 -17.60 3.23
C CYS A 112 13.59 -19.03 3.75
N LYS A 113 14.80 -19.61 3.73
CA LYS A 113 15.10 -20.96 4.24
C LYS A 113 15.36 -20.92 5.75
N GLN A 114 15.87 -19.82 6.27
CA GLN A 114 16.07 -19.60 7.70
C GLN A 114 14.75 -19.76 8.48
N LYS A 115 14.84 -20.41 9.65
CA LYS A 115 13.69 -20.66 10.53
C LYS A 115 13.31 -19.39 11.29
N LEU A 116 12.02 -19.07 11.30
CA LEU A 116 11.49 -17.93 12.06
C LEU A 116 11.52 -18.24 13.57
N PRO A 117 11.98 -17.30 14.42
CA PRO A 117 12.20 -17.54 15.84
C PRO A 117 10.91 -17.93 16.58
N THR A 118 9.78 -17.35 16.20
CA THR A 118 8.50 -17.59 16.89
C THR A 118 7.83 -18.92 16.50
N SER A 119 8.05 -19.41 15.29
CA SER A 119 7.30 -20.56 14.76
C SER A 119 8.15 -21.80 14.49
N GLY A 120 9.47 -21.68 14.46
CA GLY A 120 10.40 -22.75 14.05
C GLY A 120 10.30 -23.17 12.57
N LYS A 121 9.32 -22.65 11.83
CA LYS A 121 9.11 -22.86 10.40
C LYS A 121 9.84 -21.79 9.58
N SER A 122 10.30 -22.16 8.40
CA SER A 122 10.83 -21.21 7.41
C SER A 122 9.70 -20.38 6.78
N VAL A 123 10.04 -19.26 6.14
CA VAL A 123 9.08 -18.40 5.45
C VAL A 123 8.35 -19.18 4.36
N LEU A 124 9.08 -19.99 3.60
CA LEU A 124 8.53 -20.84 2.54
C LEU A 124 7.45 -21.77 3.09
N LYS A 125 7.74 -22.49 4.18
CA LYS A 125 6.81 -23.45 4.79
C LYS A 125 5.66 -22.77 5.51
N ARG A 126 5.88 -21.62 6.15
CA ARG A 126 4.86 -20.89 6.91
C ARG A 126 3.76 -20.33 5.99
N TYR A 127 4.15 -19.89 4.79
CA TYR A 127 3.24 -19.23 3.85
C TYR A 127 2.95 -20.03 2.58
N SER A 128 3.39 -21.30 2.54
CA SER A 128 3.20 -22.20 1.39
C SER A 128 3.74 -21.63 0.07
N ILE A 129 4.91 -20.99 0.13
CA ILE A 129 5.62 -20.46 -1.05
C ILE A 129 6.44 -21.59 -1.65
N ARG A 130 6.30 -21.82 -2.96
CA ARG A 130 6.97 -22.92 -3.67
C ARG A 130 8.42 -22.55 -3.93
N SER A 131 9.35 -23.40 -3.53
CA SER A 131 10.77 -23.26 -3.83
C SER A 131 11.14 -23.65 -5.27
N SER A 132 10.23 -24.26 -6.02
CA SER A 132 10.47 -24.69 -7.40
C SER A 132 10.51 -23.55 -8.41
N VAL A 133 10.03 -22.35 -8.05
CA VAL A 133 10.10 -21.16 -8.91
C VAL A 133 11.32 -20.34 -8.52
N SER A 134 12.33 -20.29 -9.39
CA SER A 134 13.55 -19.51 -9.18
C SER A 134 13.66 -18.37 -10.21
N PRO A 135 13.96 -17.13 -9.79
CA PRO A 135 14.09 -16.68 -8.40
C PRO A 135 12.74 -16.71 -7.65
N THR A 136 12.74 -17.04 -6.36
CA THR A 136 11.51 -17.04 -5.57
C THR A 136 11.19 -15.62 -5.09
N VAL A 137 10.16 -15.00 -5.66
CA VAL A 137 9.70 -13.66 -5.29
C VAL A 137 8.25 -13.73 -4.80
N PHE A 138 7.94 -12.97 -3.75
CA PHE A 138 6.57 -12.84 -3.26
C PHE A 138 6.23 -11.39 -2.89
N THR A 139 4.93 -11.10 -2.83
CA THR A 139 4.40 -9.81 -2.42
C THR A 139 3.66 -9.92 -1.09
N VAL A 140 3.77 -8.89 -0.27
CA VAL A 140 3.00 -8.76 0.98
C VAL A 140 2.43 -7.36 1.02
N ALA A 141 1.12 -7.22 1.19
CA ALA A 141 0.46 -5.93 1.27
C ALA A 141 -0.91 -6.05 1.93
N ASN A 142 -1.43 -4.92 2.43
CA ASN A 142 -2.82 -4.75 2.83
C ASN A 142 -3.30 -5.75 3.90
N GLY A 143 -2.40 -6.15 4.81
CA GLY A 143 -2.66 -7.16 5.85
C GLY A 143 -2.96 -8.57 5.31
N LYS A 144 -2.71 -8.82 4.02
CA LYS A 144 -2.92 -10.13 3.39
C LYS A 144 -1.70 -11.02 3.56
N LYS A 145 -1.93 -12.33 3.51
CA LYS A 145 -0.84 -13.32 3.49
C LYS A 145 0.05 -13.10 2.25
N PRO A 146 1.36 -13.36 2.36
CA PRO A 146 2.28 -13.36 1.24
C PRO A 146 1.76 -14.15 0.05
N LYS A 147 1.97 -13.62 -1.16
CA LYS A 147 1.61 -14.31 -2.41
C LYS A 147 2.80 -14.34 -3.37
N GLN A 148 3.12 -15.54 -3.83
CA GLN A 148 4.18 -15.77 -4.79
C GLN A 148 3.88 -15.11 -6.13
N VAL A 149 4.92 -14.52 -6.73
CA VAL A 149 4.89 -13.98 -8.09
C VAL A 149 5.20 -15.13 -9.07
N TYR A 150 4.44 -15.22 -10.15
CA TYR A 150 4.65 -16.24 -11.19
C TYR A 150 5.84 -15.90 -12.08
N LEU A 151 6.43 -16.93 -12.68
CA LEU A 151 7.64 -16.82 -13.50
C LEU A 151 7.49 -15.83 -14.67
N ASP A 152 6.31 -15.75 -15.28
CA ASP A 152 6.02 -14.84 -16.41
C ASP A 152 6.32 -13.36 -16.08
N TYR A 153 6.13 -12.96 -14.83
CA TYR A 153 6.39 -11.58 -14.39
C TYR A 153 7.85 -11.36 -14.00
N LEU A 154 8.65 -12.42 -13.84
CA LEU A 154 10.06 -12.36 -13.44
C LEU A 154 11.02 -12.24 -14.62
N GLN A 155 10.52 -12.29 -15.85
CA GLN A 155 11.32 -12.15 -17.07
C GLN A 155 11.78 -10.70 -17.33
N SER A 156 11.07 -9.71 -16.79
CA SER A 156 11.34 -8.29 -17.03
C SER A 156 11.08 -7.45 -15.80
N ALA A 157 11.97 -6.50 -15.53
CA ALA A 157 11.85 -5.58 -14.41
C ALA A 157 10.57 -4.73 -14.48
N ILE A 158 10.13 -4.43 -15.71
CA ILE A 158 8.90 -3.66 -15.97
C ILE A 158 7.68 -4.53 -15.66
N ALA A 159 7.67 -5.78 -16.11
CA ALA A 159 6.58 -6.72 -15.86
C ALA A 159 6.43 -6.98 -14.35
N LEU A 160 7.53 -7.21 -13.65
CA LEU A 160 7.55 -7.39 -12.20
C LEU A 160 7.00 -6.15 -11.48
N ALA A 161 7.54 -4.96 -11.76
CA ALA A 161 7.11 -3.73 -11.11
C ALA A 161 5.62 -3.41 -11.35
N LYS A 162 5.13 -3.64 -12.58
CA LYS A 162 3.72 -3.48 -12.93
C LYS A 162 2.85 -4.45 -12.14
N HIS A 163 3.20 -5.74 -12.16
CA HIS A 163 2.47 -6.79 -11.43
C HIS A 163 2.41 -6.49 -9.92
N VAL A 164 3.54 -6.13 -9.30
CA VAL A 164 3.61 -5.79 -7.88
C VAL A 164 2.71 -4.60 -7.56
N THR A 165 2.76 -3.54 -8.37
CA THR A 165 1.96 -2.32 -8.15
C THR A 165 0.46 -2.63 -8.24
N GLU A 166 0.03 -3.37 -9.27
CA GLU A 166 -1.37 -3.75 -9.47
C GLU A 166 -1.85 -4.68 -8.36
N ARG A 167 -1.04 -5.66 -7.96
CA ARG A 167 -1.38 -6.64 -6.94
C ARG A 167 -1.47 -6.04 -5.54
N ASN A 168 -0.60 -5.09 -5.24
CA ASN A 168 -0.51 -4.42 -3.94
C ASN A 168 -1.47 -3.24 -3.79
N LYS A 169 -2.17 -2.84 -4.86
CA LYS A 169 -3.17 -1.78 -4.79
C LYS A 169 -4.29 -2.17 -3.82
N PRO A 170 -4.61 -1.34 -2.81
CA PRO A 170 -5.80 -1.54 -1.99
C PRO A 170 -7.06 -1.54 -2.87
N SER A 171 -8.01 -2.41 -2.56
CA SER A 171 -9.26 -2.50 -3.32
C SER A 171 -10.46 -2.70 -2.43
N MET A 172 -11.57 -2.14 -2.86
CA MET A 172 -12.85 -2.23 -2.16
C MET A 172 -13.68 -3.37 -2.74
N GLN A 173 -14.07 -4.32 -1.91
CA GLN A 173 -14.75 -5.53 -2.37
C GLN A 173 -16.27 -5.33 -2.40
N GLN A 174 -16.92 -5.63 -3.53
CA GLN A 174 -18.39 -5.60 -3.61
C GLN A 174 -18.99 -6.70 -2.74
N VAL A 175 -20.11 -6.42 -2.11
CA VAL A 175 -20.88 -7.37 -1.31
C VAL A 175 -22.32 -7.37 -1.80
N GLN A 176 -22.81 -8.53 -2.22
CA GLN A 176 -24.17 -8.71 -2.72
C GLN A 176 -25.01 -9.65 -1.82
N THR A 177 -24.36 -10.49 -1.01
CA THR A 177 -25.02 -11.49 -0.16
C THR A 177 -24.48 -11.44 1.27
N SER A 178 -25.27 -11.92 2.24
CA SER A 178 -24.84 -12.01 3.64
C SER A 178 -23.57 -12.86 3.82
N ALA A 179 -23.42 -13.93 3.05
CA ALA A 179 -22.20 -14.77 3.08
C ALA A 179 -20.96 -14.00 2.58
N GLN A 180 -21.12 -13.19 1.52
CA GLN A 180 -20.05 -12.31 1.06
C GLN A 180 -19.73 -11.23 2.10
N LEU A 181 -20.75 -10.68 2.78
CA LEU A 181 -20.56 -9.68 3.84
C LEU A 181 -19.72 -10.26 4.98
N GLU A 182 -20.05 -11.47 5.43
CA GLU A 182 -19.31 -12.16 6.48
C GLU A 182 -17.85 -12.42 6.05
N LYS A 183 -17.65 -13.05 4.88
CA LYS A 183 -16.30 -13.41 4.39
C LYS A 183 -15.43 -12.20 4.09
N ARG A 184 -16.00 -11.14 3.50
CA ARG A 184 -15.24 -9.98 3.02
C ARG A 184 -15.10 -8.88 4.06
N CYS A 185 -16.00 -8.78 5.03
CA CYS A 185 -16.03 -7.67 5.98
C CYS A 185 -16.09 -8.13 7.44
N LEU A 186 -17.13 -8.85 7.85
CA LEU A 186 -17.39 -9.09 9.29
C LEU A 186 -16.43 -10.10 9.94
N SER A 187 -15.81 -10.98 9.16
CA SER A 187 -14.75 -11.89 9.63
C SER A 187 -13.41 -11.19 9.86
N LYS A 188 -13.28 -9.92 9.46
CA LYS A 188 -12.04 -9.14 9.62
C LYS A 188 -12.01 -8.43 10.97
N SER A 189 -10.82 -8.03 11.41
CA SER A 189 -10.63 -7.30 12.66
C SER A 189 -11.27 -5.91 12.61
N ASN A 190 -10.98 -5.18 11.53
CA ASN A 190 -11.53 -3.86 11.23
C ASN A 190 -12.02 -3.86 9.77
N CYS A 191 -13.29 -3.50 9.55
CA CYS A 191 -13.84 -3.35 8.22
C CYS A 191 -14.68 -2.08 8.09
N MET A 192 -14.51 -1.38 6.98
CA MET A 192 -15.33 -0.23 6.61
C MET A 192 -16.20 -0.60 5.41
N LEU A 193 -17.51 -0.53 5.62
CA LEU A 193 -18.53 -0.86 4.65
C LEU A 193 -19.19 0.41 4.13
N PHE A 194 -19.06 0.66 2.83
CA PHE A 194 -19.76 1.73 2.13
C PHE A 194 -21.10 1.24 1.61
N LEU A 195 -22.18 1.85 2.06
CA LEU A 195 -23.50 1.71 1.49
C LEU A 195 -23.64 2.76 0.38
N ARG A 196 -23.59 2.28 -0.85
CA ARG A 196 -23.50 3.10 -2.05
C ARG A 196 -24.91 3.49 -2.53
N GLY A 197 -25.28 4.76 -2.34
CA GLY A 197 -26.56 5.31 -2.83
C GLY A 197 -26.55 5.66 -4.32
N HIS A 198 -25.43 6.17 -4.85
CA HIS A 198 -25.20 6.39 -6.27
C HIS A 198 -23.77 5.96 -6.63
N ARG A 199 -23.37 5.96 -7.91
CA ARG A 199 -21.99 5.63 -8.26
C ARG A 199 -21.03 6.68 -7.69
N PHE A 200 -19.92 6.25 -7.11
CA PHE A 200 -18.91 7.18 -6.58
C PHE A 200 -18.40 8.11 -7.68
N LYS A 201 -18.44 9.41 -7.42
CA LYS A 201 -17.89 10.45 -8.29
C LYS A 201 -16.37 10.32 -8.35
N ARG A 202 -15.75 10.90 -9.39
CA ARG A 202 -14.29 10.86 -9.56
C ARG A 202 -13.54 11.42 -8.34
N GLN A 203 -14.01 12.53 -7.77
CA GLN A 203 -13.44 13.13 -6.57
C GLN A 203 -13.56 12.20 -5.36
N GLU A 204 -14.69 11.49 -5.23
CA GLU A 204 -14.91 10.52 -4.16
C GLU A 204 -13.97 9.33 -4.26
N LYS A 205 -13.85 8.77 -5.47
CA LYS A 205 -12.90 7.70 -5.78
C LYS A 205 -11.46 8.08 -5.38
N LEU A 206 -11.03 9.30 -5.71
CA LEU A 206 -9.67 9.78 -5.40
C LEU A 206 -9.40 9.85 -3.89
N TRP A 207 -10.31 10.40 -3.09
CA TRP A 207 -10.06 10.46 -1.64
C TRP A 207 -10.29 9.11 -0.97
N ILE A 208 -11.17 8.26 -1.49
CA ILE A 208 -11.34 6.88 -1.03
C ILE A 208 -10.05 6.09 -1.26
N ASP A 209 -9.40 6.22 -2.42
CA ASP A 209 -8.09 5.59 -2.68
C ASP A 209 -7.04 6.04 -1.67
N LYS A 210 -6.91 7.35 -1.45
CA LYS A 210 -6.00 7.90 -0.43
C LYS A 210 -6.33 7.37 0.96
N LEU A 211 -7.60 7.18 1.28
CA LEU A 211 -8.04 6.65 2.56
C LEU A 211 -7.64 5.17 2.71
N MET A 212 -7.85 4.36 1.67
CA MET A 212 -7.44 2.96 1.67
C MET A 212 -5.91 2.81 1.76
N ASP A 213 -5.16 3.69 1.08
CA ASP A 213 -3.69 3.73 1.15
C ASP A 213 -3.17 4.08 2.54
N LYS A 214 -3.87 4.94 3.30
CA LYS A 214 -3.51 5.28 4.69
C LYS A 214 -3.88 4.20 5.68
N HIS A 215 -4.90 3.40 5.40
CA HIS A 215 -5.44 2.40 6.32
C HIS A 215 -5.36 0.99 5.75
N ARG A 216 -4.17 0.58 5.30
CA ARG A 216 -3.95 -0.71 4.59
C ARG A 216 -4.29 -1.97 5.39
N LEU A 217 -4.31 -1.91 6.72
CA LEU A 217 -4.73 -3.02 7.58
C LEU A 217 -6.25 -3.14 7.73
N MET A 218 -6.99 -2.13 7.29
CA MET A 218 -8.44 -2.12 7.28
C MET A 218 -8.95 -2.76 6.00
N THR A 219 -10.01 -3.56 6.12
CA THR A 219 -10.69 -4.08 4.93
C THR A 219 -11.79 -3.11 4.49
N PHE A 220 -11.87 -2.85 3.19
CA PHE A 220 -12.88 -1.98 2.62
C PHE A 220 -13.84 -2.80 1.76
N ALA A 221 -15.12 -2.60 1.99
CA ALA A 221 -16.20 -3.26 1.24
C ALA A 221 -17.26 -2.25 0.86
N TRP A 222 -18.06 -2.57 -0.16
CA TRP A 222 -19.23 -1.78 -0.49
C TRP A 222 -20.42 -2.66 -0.87
N LEU A 223 -21.62 -2.13 -0.65
CA LEU A 223 -22.88 -2.71 -1.10
C LEU A 223 -23.72 -1.64 -1.78
N ASP A 224 -24.55 -2.04 -2.72
CA ASP A 224 -25.44 -1.13 -3.42
C ASP A 224 -26.72 -0.92 -2.60
N SER A 225 -26.86 0.25 -1.98
CA SER A 225 -28.00 0.52 -1.10
C SER A 225 -29.28 0.89 -1.84
N THR A 226 -29.24 1.00 -3.19
CA THR A 226 -30.45 1.19 -4.01
C THR A 226 -31.22 -0.12 -4.20
N SER A 227 -30.54 -1.26 -4.07
CA SER A 227 -31.11 -2.59 -4.32
C SER A 227 -31.03 -3.51 -3.11
N LEU A 228 -30.16 -3.21 -2.15
CA LEU A 228 -29.90 -4.02 -0.97
C LEU A 228 -30.10 -3.22 0.31
N ARG A 229 -30.58 -3.90 1.35
CA ARG A 229 -30.82 -3.35 2.69
C ARG A 229 -30.04 -4.15 3.73
N LEU A 230 -29.51 -3.47 4.75
CA LEU A 230 -28.86 -4.12 5.89
C LEU A 230 -29.85 -4.34 7.02
N SER A 231 -29.71 -5.43 7.77
CA SER A 231 -30.50 -5.65 8.99
C SER A 231 -30.23 -4.63 10.10
N LEU A 232 -29.23 -3.76 9.94
CA LEU A 232 -28.84 -2.71 10.90
C LEU A 232 -29.41 -1.33 10.55
N GLU A 233 -30.41 -1.22 9.67
CA GLU A 233 -30.95 0.10 9.28
C GLU A 233 -31.35 0.99 10.46
N SER A 234 -31.80 0.43 11.59
CA SER A 234 -32.18 1.21 12.77
C SER A 234 -31.02 1.98 13.41
N MET A 235 -29.78 1.57 13.18
CA MET A 235 -28.58 2.27 13.66
C MET A 235 -28.06 3.30 12.65
N LEU A 236 -28.46 3.18 11.39
CA LEU A 236 -28.01 4.04 10.31
C LEU A 236 -28.83 5.34 10.27
N PRO A 237 -28.24 6.45 9.79
CA PRO A 237 -29.05 7.59 9.38
C PRO A 237 -30.13 7.15 8.39
N ASN A 238 -31.28 7.83 8.46
CA ASN A 238 -32.43 7.58 7.59
C ASN A 238 -31.96 7.43 6.13
N ALA A 239 -32.40 6.35 5.50
CA ALA A 239 -32.08 6.08 4.12
C ALA A 239 -32.68 7.18 3.24
N GLN A 240 -31.84 8.12 2.82
CA GLN A 240 -32.18 9.06 1.75
C GLN A 240 -31.67 8.44 0.46
N ASN A 241 -32.55 8.37 -0.54
CA ASN A 241 -32.16 7.98 -1.88
C ASN A 241 -30.97 8.87 -2.31
N ASP A 242 -29.99 8.26 -2.96
CA ASP A 242 -28.78 8.89 -3.48
C ASP A 242 -27.71 9.33 -2.47
N LYS A 243 -27.87 9.09 -1.16
CA LYS A 243 -26.79 9.36 -0.19
C LYS A 243 -25.95 8.14 0.15
N HIS A 244 -24.64 8.31 0.14
CA HIS A 244 -23.71 7.32 0.66
C HIS A 244 -23.81 7.25 2.18
N ARG A 245 -23.77 6.02 2.72
CA ARG A 245 -23.67 5.78 4.17
C ARG A 245 -22.47 4.89 4.45
N ILE A 246 -21.94 4.96 5.66
CA ILE A 246 -20.76 4.19 6.05
C ILE A 246 -21.05 3.50 7.37
N VAL A 247 -20.63 2.25 7.48
CA VAL A 247 -20.58 1.51 8.74
C VAL A 247 -19.17 0.99 8.95
N PHE A 248 -18.64 1.25 10.13
CA PHE A 248 -17.39 0.66 10.58
C PHE A 248 -17.69 -0.50 11.51
N PHE A 249 -17.10 -1.66 11.22
CA PHE A 249 -17.18 -2.88 12.02
C PHE A 249 -15.83 -3.15 12.67
N GLN A 250 -15.87 -3.51 13.95
CA GLN A 250 -14.69 -3.92 14.70
C GLN A 250 -14.99 -5.16 15.54
N ARG A 251 -14.08 -6.12 15.54
CA ARG A 251 -14.10 -7.23 16.50
C ARG A 251 -13.41 -6.80 17.78
N GLN A 252 -14.17 -6.77 18.87
CA GLN A 252 -13.69 -6.41 20.19
C GLN A 252 -13.75 -7.61 21.12
N HIS A 253 -12.90 -7.63 22.14
CA HIS A 253 -13.05 -8.55 23.26
C HIS A 253 -14.11 -7.98 24.19
N ASP A 254 -15.12 -8.78 24.50
CA ASP A 254 -16.09 -8.41 25.52
C ASP A 254 -15.39 -8.44 26.90
N LEU A 255 -15.51 -7.37 27.68
CA LEU A 255 -14.86 -7.28 28.99
C LEU A 255 -15.44 -8.29 29.99
N GLY A 256 -16.64 -8.83 29.73
CA GLY A 256 -17.29 -9.84 30.56
C GLY A 256 -17.21 -11.28 30.05
N GLN A 257 -16.80 -11.52 28.80
CA GLN A 257 -16.71 -12.86 28.22
C GLN A 257 -15.45 -13.00 27.37
N SER A 258 -14.74 -14.12 27.48
CA SER A 258 -13.56 -14.43 26.63
C SER A 258 -13.86 -14.51 25.12
N LYS A 259 -15.12 -14.28 24.72
CA LYS A 259 -15.59 -14.32 23.33
C LYS A 259 -15.40 -12.96 22.65
N LYS A 260 -14.94 -13.02 21.40
CA LYS A 260 -14.87 -11.83 20.53
C LYS A 260 -16.27 -11.48 20.04
N VAL A 261 -16.72 -10.26 20.34
CA VAL A 261 -18.01 -9.71 19.89
C VAL A 261 -17.77 -8.77 18.73
N LEU A 262 -18.67 -8.81 17.74
CA LEU A 262 -18.66 -7.87 16.63
C LEU A 262 -19.41 -6.61 17.05
N ALA A 263 -18.77 -5.45 16.93
CA ALA A 263 -19.37 -4.18 17.24
C ALA A 263 -19.36 -3.28 16.00
N ALA A 264 -20.31 -2.35 15.92
CA ALA A 264 -20.46 -1.46 14.78
C ALA A 264 -20.69 -0.01 15.20
N LYS A 265 -20.22 0.92 14.36
CA LYS A 265 -20.48 2.36 14.47
C LYS A 265 -20.86 2.90 13.10
N ALA A 266 -21.96 3.64 13.02
CA ALA A 266 -22.43 4.24 11.79
C ALA A 266 -21.89 5.67 11.66
N PHE A 267 -21.51 6.07 10.44
CA PHE A 267 -21.18 7.45 10.14
C PHE A 267 -22.46 8.29 10.14
N ARG A 268 -22.48 9.35 10.97
CA ARG A 268 -23.62 10.27 11.11
C ARG A 268 -23.33 11.69 10.61
N GLY A 269 -22.24 11.90 9.87
CA GLY A 269 -21.94 13.21 9.30
C GLY A 269 -22.96 13.61 8.24
N HIS A 270 -23.26 14.91 8.15
CA HIS A 270 -24.20 15.46 7.17
C HIS A 270 -23.64 15.44 5.74
N VAL A 271 -22.31 15.49 5.60
CA VAL A 271 -21.60 15.55 4.31
C VAL A 271 -20.70 14.32 4.16
N PHE A 272 -20.76 13.71 2.98
CA PHE A 272 -19.89 12.60 2.58
C PHE A 272 -18.64 13.15 1.88
N ASP A 273 -17.66 13.60 2.67
CA ASP A 273 -16.38 14.12 2.18
C ASP A 273 -15.17 13.50 2.91
N GLU A 274 -13.97 13.69 2.35
CA GLU A 274 -12.72 13.15 2.90
C GLU A 274 -12.53 13.53 4.37
N THR A 275 -12.80 14.80 4.71
CA THR A 275 -12.54 15.37 6.03
C THR A 275 -13.44 14.75 7.10
N SER A 276 -14.74 14.65 6.80
CA SER A 276 -15.74 14.10 7.72
C SER A 276 -15.52 12.61 7.93
N VAL A 277 -15.23 11.87 6.86
CA VAL A 277 -14.95 10.43 6.94
C VAL A 277 -13.64 10.15 7.68
N ARG A 278 -12.61 10.97 7.47
CA ARG A 278 -11.35 10.86 8.21
C ARG A 278 -11.54 11.15 9.70
N LYS A 279 -12.28 12.21 10.05
CA LYS A 279 -12.62 12.51 11.46
C LYS A 279 -13.36 11.35 12.10
N PHE A 280 -14.31 10.76 11.40
CA PHE A 280 -15.03 9.57 11.86
C PHE A 280 -14.10 8.37 12.11
N LEU A 281 -13.11 8.13 11.25
CA LEU A 281 -12.15 7.04 11.47
C LEU A 281 -11.21 7.29 12.64
N VAL A 282 -10.77 8.54 12.85
CA VAL A 282 -10.01 8.92 14.05
C VAL A 282 -10.85 8.68 15.30
N GLN A 283 -12.12 9.05 15.26
CA GLN A 283 -13.08 8.82 16.34
C GLN A 283 -13.24 7.31 16.62
N CYS A 284 -13.38 6.47 15.58
CA CYS A 284 -13.43 5.01 15.73
C CYS A 284 -12.14 4.40 16.29
N ALA A 285 -10.99 5.05 16.11
CA ALA A 285 -9.72 4.56 16.65
C ALA A 285 -9.52 4.93 18.12
N GLN A 286 -10.07 6.07 18.56
CA GLN A 286 -9.88 6.61 19.91
C GLN A 286 -10.99 6.22 20.88
N GLU A 287 -12.25 6.25 20.42
CA GLU A 287 -13.41 6.00 21.26
C GLU A 287 -13.79 4.52 21.25
N LYS A 288 -14.20 3.99 22.41
CA LYS A 288 -14.74 2.62 22.54
C LYS A 288 -16.27 2.57 22.37
N ASP A 289 -16.87 3.65 21.88
CA ASP A 289 -18.32 3.81 21.70
C ASP A 289 -18.82 3.05 20.46
N PHE A 290 -18.67 1.73 20.51
CA PHE A 290 -19.20 0.82 19.51
C PHE A 290 -20.43 0.13 20.07
N THR A 291 -21.46 -0.01 19.24
CA THR A 291 -22.64 -0.78 19.64
C THR A 291 -22.39 -2.26 19.37
N PRO A 292 -22.34 -3.13 20.40
CA PRO A 292 -22.17 -4.56 20.19
C PRO A 292 -23.38 -5.15 19.47
N LEU A 293 -23.12 -5.96 18.44
CA LEU A 293 -24.15 -6.58 17.63
C LEU A 293 -24.58 -7.91 18.23
N LYS A 294 -25.82 -7.95 18.75
CA LYS A 294 -26.41 -9.18 19.30
C LYS A 294 -26.86 -10.18 18.24
N LYS A 295 -27.14 -9.69 17.02
CA LYS A 295 -27.65 -10.50 15.90
C LYS A 295 -26.68 -10.44 14.73
N ALA A 296 -26.61 -11.54 13.97
CA ALA A 296 -25.84 -11.59 12.74
C ALA A 296 -26.39 -10.56 11.73
N VAL A 297 -25.49 -9.83 11.06
CA VAL A 297 -25.86 -8.83 10.07
C VAL A 297 -26.26 -9.53 8.78
N LYS A 298 -27.48 -9.26 8.30
CA LYS A 298 -28.02 -9.85 7.07
C LYS A 298 -28.22 -8.79 6.01
N ILE A 299 -28.06 -9.19 4.75
CA ILE A 299 -28.42 -8.43 3.56
C ILE A 299 -29.73 -8.99 3.01
N SER A 300 -30.71 -8.13 2.77
CA SER A 300 -31.93 -8.44 2.04
C SER A 300 -32.02 -7.59 0.78
N ARG A 301 -32.71 -8.11 -0.25
CA ARG A 301 -33.04 -7.31 -1.43
C ARG A 301 -34.22 -6.39 -1.09
N LEU A 302 -34.19 -5.17 -1.60
CA LEU A 302 -35.35 -4.30 -1.61
C LEU A 302 -36.37 -4.91 -2.57
N GLU A 303 -37.56 -5.23 -2.06
CA GLU A 303 -38.67 -5.59 -2.92
C GLU A 303 -39.01 -4.37 -3.77
N LYS A 304 -38.86 -4.50 -5.09
CA LYS A 304 -39.45 -3.53 -6.00
C LYS A 304 -40.95 -3.61 -5.75
N VAL A 305 -41.53 -2.55 -5.22
CA VAL A 305 -42.98 -2.37 -5.22
C VAL A 305 -43.41 -2.50 -6.68
N ARG A 306 -43.94 -3.68 -7.03
CA ARG A 306 -44.58 -3.87 -8.33
C ARG A 306 -45.80 -2.98 -8.27
N GLN A 307 -45.71 -1.80 -8.86
CA GLN A 307 -46.92 -1.07 -9.26
C GLN A 307 -47.67 -2.05 -10.16
N SER A 308 -48.73 -2.63 -9.62
CA SER A 308 -49.65 -3.49 -10.35
C SER A 308 -50.16 -2.67 -11.52
N SER A 309 -49.67 -2.96 -12.71
CA SER A 309 -50.23 -2.46 -13.95
C SER A 309 -51.72 -2.80 -13.92
N GLN A 310 -52.57 -1.78 -13.87
CA GLN A 310 -53.99 -1.99 -14.10
C GLN A 310 -54.16 -2.60 -15.51
N PRO A 311 -54.99 -3.64 -15.68
CA PRO A 311 -55.29 -4.19 -16.99
C PRO A 311 -56.26 -3.24 -17.69
N GLY A 312 -55.78 -2.44 -18.64
CA GLY A 312 -56.67 -1.54 -19.37
C GLY A 312 -55.98 -0.65 -20.38
N HIS A 313 -55.67 -1.21 -21.55
CA HIS A 313 -56.24 -0.80 -22.84
C HIS A 313 -55.41 -1.42 -23.97
N HIS A 314 -56.08 -2.26 -24.76
CA HIS A 314 -55.66 -2.58 -26.12
C HIS A 314 -55.45 -1.27 -26.89
N ARG A 315 -54.21 -1.00 -27.31
CA ARG A 315 -53.92 0.04 -28.30
C ARG A 315 -53.12 -0.58 -29.44
N GLU A 316 -53.89 -0.76 -30.51
CA GLU A 316 -53.58 -0.95 -31.91
C GLU A 316 -52.16 -0.51 -32.34
N TYR A 317 -51.41 -1.45 -32.90
CA TYR A 317 -50.12 -1.22 -33.54
C TYR A 317 -50.33 -0.53 -34.89
N ARG A 318 -49.82 0.70 -35.05
CA ARG A 318 -49.45 1.26 -36.36
C ARG A 318 -47.94 1.50 -36.41
N HIS A 319 -47.35 0.91 -37.44
CA HIS A 319 -45.99 1.12 -37.91
C HIS A 319 -45.66 2.60 -38.13
N ALA A 320 -44.48 3.02 -37.68
CA ALA A 320 -43.72 4.07 -38.34
C ALA A 320 -42.22 3.83 -38.15
N ASN A 321 -41.56 3.54 -39.27
CA ASN A 321 -40.12 3.46 -39.43
C ASN A 321 -39.55 4.89 -39.30
N GLY A 322 -38.74 5.16 -38.27
CA GLY A 322 -38.12 6.47 -38.05
C GLY A 322 -36.64 6.31 -37.70
N ARG A 323 -35.78 6.45 -38.72
CA ARG A 323 -34.32 6.56 -38.58
C ARG A 323 -33.98 7.82 -37.78
N HIS A 324 -33.26 7.68 -36.66
CA HIS A 324 -32.52 8.78 -36.05
C HIS A 324 -31.10 8.34 -35.67
N HIS A 325 -30.13 8.77 -36.48
CA HIS A 325 -28.71 8.84 -36.13
C HIS A 325 -28.50 10.06 -35.24
N HIS A 326 -28.39 9.89 -33.91
CA HIS A 326 -27.80 10.89 -33.01
C HIS A 326 -27.41 10.29 -31.63
N GLY A 327 -26.76 9.11 -31.61
CA GLY A 327 -26.53 8.35 -30.37
C GLY A 327 -25.08 7.98 -30.04
N ASN A 328 -24.06 8.52 -30.73
CA ASN A 328 -22.68 8.07 -30.49
C ASN A 328 -21.98 8.77 -29.31
N ALA A 329 -22.26 10.05 -29.03
CA ALA A 329 -21.53 10.78 -27.98
C ALA A 329 -21.86 10.33 -26.54
N GLU A 330 -23.13 10.04 -26.24
CA GLU A 330 -23.53 9.52 -24.91
C GLU A 330 -23.07 8.08 -24.68
N ARG A 331 -23.02 7.27 -25.75
CA ARG A 331 -22.60 5.87 -25.67
C ARG A 331 -21.11 5.74 -25.39
N ASP A 332 -20.29 6.65 -25.92
CA ASP A 332 -18.85 6.69 -25.66
C ASP A 332 -18.53 7.16 -24.23
N GLN A 333 -19.26 8.16 -23.70
CA GLN A 333 -19.16 8.53 -22.28
C GLN A 333 -19.60 7.41 -21.33
N GLU A 334 -20.67 6.67 -21.65
CA GLU A 334 -21.12 5.54 -20.82
C GLU A 334 -20.13 4.37 -20.84
N LYS A 335 -19.41 4.18 -21.96
CA LYS A 335 -18.36 3.16 -22.10
C LYS A 335 -17.12 3.53 -21.28
N GLU A 336 -16.64 4.77 -21.36
CA GLU A 336 -15.55 5.26 -20.50
C GLU A 336 -15.91 5.18 -19.00
N LEU A 337 -17.17 5.45 -18.63
CA LEU A 337 -17.63 5.32 -17.25
C LEU A 337 -17.65 3.87 -16.76
N LYS A 338 -18.04 2.92 -17.64
CA LYS A 338 -18.05 1.48 -17.33
C LYS A 338 -16.64 0.91 -17.18
N ASP A 339 -15.70 1.32 -18.02
CA ASP A 339 -14.30 0.89 -17.91
C ASP A 339 -13.60 1.47 -16.65
N ASN A 340 -13.93 2.71 -16.26
CA ASN A 340 -13.46 3.29 -15.00
C ASN A 340 -14.05 2.62 -13.74
N ASP A 341 -15.21 1.98 -13.87
CA ASP A 341 -15.83 1.21 -12.78
C ASP A 341 -15.21 -0.20 -12.68
N ALA A 342 -14.84 -0.84 -13.79
CA ALA A 342 -14.19 -2.15 -13.80
C ALA A 342 -12.87 -2.16 -13.01
N TYR A 343 -12.14 -1.04 -13.04
CA TYR A 343 -10.90 -0.85 -12.29
C TYR A 343 -11.08 -0.78 -10.76
N TYR A 344 -12.18 -0.19 -10.29
CA TYR A 344 -12.52 -0.13 -8.85
C TYR A 344 -13.25 -1.37 -8.37
N PHE A 345 -13.96 -2.05 -9.27
CA PHE A 345 -14.86 -3.14 -8.98
C PHE A 345 -14.45 -4.38 -9.77
N SER A 346 -13.18 -4.80 -9.64
CA SER A 346 -12.75 -6.08 -10.21
C SER A 346 -13.63 -7.20 -9.66
N GLN A 347 -14.55 -7.67 -10.48
CA GLN A 347 -15.21 -8.95 -10.29
C GLN A 347 -14.18 -10.03 -10.59
N HIS A 348 -13.20 -10.20 -9.71
CA HIS A 348 -12.43 -11.43 -9.71
C HIS A 348 -13.43 -12.55 -9.37
N LYS A 349 -13.89 -13.26 -10.40
CA LYS A 349 -14.28 -14.66 -10.23
C LYS A 349 -13.07 -15.31 -9.58
N SER A 350 -13.19 -15.63 -8.29
CA SER A 350 -12.27 -16.56 -7.65
C SER A 350 -12.42 -17.87 -8.40
N GLN A 351 -11.53 -18.11 -9.35
CA GLN A 351 -11.29 -19.42 -9.91
C GLN A 351 -10.53 -20.17 -8.83
N ASP A 352 -11.29 -20.71 -7.87
CA ASP A 352 -10.79 -21.67 -6.90
C ASP A 352 -10.43 -22.93 -7.73
N HIS A 353 -9.17 -23.03 -8.14
CA HIS A 353 -8.61 -24.30 -8.61
C HIS A 353 -8.35 -25.14 -7.38
N ASP A 354 -9.35 -25.93 -7.00
CA ASP A 354 -9.17 -27.08 -6.13
C ASP A 354 -8.31 -28.10 -6.91
N VAL A 355 -7.01 -28.08 -6.65
CA VAL A 355 -6.13 -29.19 -7.01
C VAL A 355 -6.28 -30.21 -5.88
N GLU A 356 -7.19 -31.16 -6.10
CA GLU A 356 -7.15 -32.44 -5.40
C GLU A 356 -5.85 -33.14 -5.81
N ASP A 357 -4.86 -33.13 -4.92
CA ASP A 357 -3.64 -33.91 -5.08
C ASP A 357 -3.86 -35.25 -4.38
N SER A 358 -4.45 -36.18 -5.13
CA SER A 358 -4.42 -37.60 -4.81
C SER A 358 -3.18 -38.22 -5.44
N SER A 359 -2.10 -38.31 -4.66
CA SER A 359 -1.00 -39.23 -4.98
C SER A 359 -0.69 -40.07 -3.75
N SER A 360 -1.38 -41.21 -3.67
CA SER A 360 -0.80 -42.43 -3.12
C SER A 360 0.46 -42.76 -3.91
N PHE A 361 1.60 -42.88 -3.24
CA PHE A 361 2.74 -43.61 -3.76
C PHE A 361 3.20 -44.56 -2.66
N ASP A 362 2.94 -45.84 -2.94
CA ASP A 362 3.47 -47.01 -2.26
C ASP A 362 4.98 -47.14 -2.50
N ASP A 363 5.65 -47.63 -1.45
CA ASP A 363 6.89 -48.43 -1.37
C ASP A 363 8.00 -48.34 -2.43
N ALA A 364 9.20 -47.94 -1.97
CA ALA A 364 10.42 -48.77 -1.93
C ALA A 364 11.54 -48.08 -1.13
#